data_AF-A0A7V9ARD0-F1
#
_entry.id   AF-A0A7V9ARD0-F1
#
_cell.length_a   1.000
_cell.length_b   1.000
_cell.length_c   1.000
_cell.angle_alpha   90.00
_cell.angle_beta   90.00
_cell.angle_gamma   90.00
#
_symmetry.space_group_name_H-M   'P 1'
#
loop_
_entity.id
_entity.type
_entity.pdbx_description
1 polymer ?
#
loop_
_entity_poly.entity_id
_entity_poly.type
_entity_poly.pdbx_seq_one_letter_code
_entity_poly.pdbx_strand_id
1 'polypeptide(L)'
;MGIGRIVMLLLAVAFGVFIIYLAFQELGDKAEVVESEGSEVLSPGEAPTVVVKMRDMQFDPESVSIRADQTVRWVNQDQTDHTVVKVSGPSEDLDSGDAGVRSYDQPFLA
;
A
#
# COMPACT_ATOMS: atom_id res chain seq x y z
N MET A 1 38.58 -12.68 -41.59
CA MET A 1 38.19 -11.90 -40.40
C MET A 1 38.84 -12.59 -39.20
N GLY A 2 39.91 -12.03 -38.63
CA GLY A 2 40.76 -12.76 -37.66
C GLY A 2 40.10 -12.95 -36.30
N ILE A 3 40.37 -14.07 -35.64
CA ILE A 3 39.83 -14.43 -34.31
C ILE A 3 39.98 -13.26 -33.31
N GLY A 4 41.08 -12.51 -33.38
CA GLY A 4 41.30 -11.32 -32.53
C GLY A 4 40.26 -10.20 -32.71
N ARG A 5 39.71 -10.01 -33.92
CA ARG A 5 38.63 -9.02 -34.15
C ARG A 5 37.29 -9.49 -33.56
N ILE A 6 37.02 -10.79 -33.60
CA ILE A 6 35.81 -11.38 -33.02
C ILE A 6 35.90 -11.33 -31.49
N VAL A 7 37.04 -11.68 -30.91
CA VAL A 7 37.27 -11.60 -29.45
C VAL A 7 37.20 -10.15 -28.95
N MET A 8 37.77 -9.18 -29.68
CA MET A 8 37.69 -7.77 -29.32
C MET A 8 36.25 -7.23 -29.37
N LEU A 9 35.44 -7.65 -30.35
CA LEU A 9 34.02 -7.30 -30.43
C LEU A 9 33.21 -7.92 -29.28
N LEU A 10 33.47 -9.17 -28.93
CA LEU A 10 32.81 -9.83 -27.80
C LEU A 10 33.15 -9.16 -26.47
N LEU A 11 34.40 -8.78 -26.26
CA LEU A 11 34.83 -8.02 -25.08
C LEU A 11 34.20 -6.63 -25.03
N ALA A 12 34.10 -5.93 -26.17
CA ALA A 12 33.44 -4.63 -26.25
C ALA A 12 31.94 -4.71 -25.94
N VAL A 13 31.25 -5.75 -26.43
CA VAL A 13 29.83 -6.00 -26.14
C VAL A 13 29.65 -6.36 -24.67
N ALA A 14 30.46 -7.27 -24.12
CA ALA A 14 30.39 -7.67 -22.72
C ALA A 14 30.67 -6.48 -21.78
N PHE A 15 31.64 -5.63 -22.12
CA PHE A 15 31.94 -4.41 -21.37
C PHE A 15 30.79 -3.39 -21.47
N GLY A 16 30.18 -3.23 -22.63
CA GLY A 16 28.99 -2.38 -22.81
C GLY A 16 27.81 -2.85 -21.96
N VAL A 17 27.52 -4.16 -21.97
CA VAL A 17 26.44 -4.76 -21.14
C VAL A 17 26.76 -4.63 -19.65
N PHE A 18 28.02 -4.79 -19.25
CA PHE A 18 28.45 -4.62 -17.87
C PHE A 18 28.33 -3.16 -17.40
N ILE A 19 28.70 -2.18 -18.23
CA ILE A 19 28.51 -0.77 -17.93
C ILE A 19 27.02 -0.41 -17.83
N ILE A 20 26.19 -0.95 -18.72
CA ILE A 20 24.72 -0.80 -18.65
C ILE A 20 24.19 -1.39 -17.35
N TYR A 21 24.66 -2.59 -16.97
CA TYR A 21 24.29 -3.24 -15.71
C TYR A 21 24.70 -2.42 -14.48
N LEU A 22 25.92 -1.87 -14.45
CA LEU A 22 26.36 -0.98 -13.37
C LEU A 22 25.53 0.31 -13.32
N ALA A 23 25.13 0.87 -14.46
CA ALA A 23 24.26 2.04 -14.52
C ALA A 23 22.84 1.74 -14.00
N PHE A 24 22.34 0.50 -14.16
CA PHE A 24 21.05 0.08 -13.59
C PHE A 24 21.11 -0.16 -12.07
N GLN A 25 22.26 -0.57 -11.52
CA GLN A 25 22.43 -0.73 -10.08
C GLN A 25 22.38 0.62 -9.34
N GLU A 26 22.93 1.69 -9.94
CA GLU A 26 22.90 3.04 -9.37
C GLU A 26 21.49 3.66 -9.40
N LEU A 27 20.60 3.18 -10.28
CA LEU A 27 19.21 3.67 -10.38
C LEU A 27 18.26 3.01 -9.38
N GLY A 28 18.70 1.94 -8.71
CA GLY A 28 17.90 1.18 -7.74
C GLY A 28 17.81 1.79 -6.35
N ASP A 29 18.67 2.76 -6.02
CA ASP A 29 18.80 3.31 -4.66
C ASP A 29 18.16 4.71 -4.50
N LYS A 30 17.33 5.12 -5.47
CA LYS A 30 16.56 6.38 -5.43
C LYS A 30 15.10 6.26 -5.85
N ALA A 31 14.56 5.04 -5.81
CA ALA A 31 13.13 4.86 -5.69
C ALA A 31 12.83 4.70 -4.19
N GLU A 32 13.00 5.78 -3.43
CA GLU A 32 12.15 5.96 -2.27
C GLU A 32 10.73 6.01 -2.85
N VAL A 33 10.01 4.88 -2.74
CA VAL A 33 8.57 4.94 -2.72
C VAL A 33 8.27 5.76 -1.47
N VAL A 34 8.23 7.08 -1.64
CA VAL A 34 7.42 7.92 -0.78
C VAL A 34 6.05 7.32 -0.95
N GLU A 35 5.61 6.53 0.03
CA GLU A 35 4.21 6.24 0.21
C GLU A 35 3.54 7.61 0.36
N SER A 36 3.13 8.18 -0.77
CA SER A 36 2.13 9.21 -0.81
C SER A 36 0.91 8.53 -0.22
N GLU A 37 0.69 8.70 1.09
CA GLU A 37 -0.65 8.58 1.64
C GLU A 37 -1.56 9.32 0.67
N GLY A 38 -2.47 8.56 0.05
CA GLY A 38 -3.32 9.09 -1.00
C GLY A 38 -4.04 10.30 -0.48
N SER A 39 -3.58 11.49 -0.86
CA SER A 39 -4.40 12.69 -0.79
C SER A 39 -5.43 12.52 -1.90
N GLU A 40 -6.45 11.72 -1.61
CA GLU A 40 -7.74 11.93 -2.24
C GLU A 40 -8.05 13.41 -2.01
N VAL A 41 -8.13 14.16 -3.11
CA VAL A 41 -8.56 15.55 -3.09
C VAL A 41 -10.00 15.51 -2.60
N LEU A 42 -10.19 15.65 -1.28
CA LEU A 42 -11.51 15.71 -0.66
C LEU A 42 -12.26 16.84 -1.34
N SER A 43 -13.41 16.52 -1.92
CA SER A 43 -14.39 17.52 -2.34
C SER A 43 -14.63 18.44 -1.14
N PRO A 44 -14.63 19.78 -1.29
CA PRO A 44 -14.87 20.69 -0.17
C PRO A 44 -16.23 20.38 0.47
N GLY A 45 -16.23 19.65 1.58
CA GLY A 45 -17.44 19.23 2.30
C GLY A 45 -17.46 17.78 2.81
N GLU A 46 -16.54 16.91 2.40
CA GLU A 46 -16.50 15.52 2.91
C GLU A 46 -15.47 15.38 4.03
N ALA A 47 -15.91 14.88 5.19
CA ALA A 47 -15.05 14.65 6.34
C ALA A 47 -13.96 13.61 5.99
N PRO A 48 -12.73 13.75 6.49
CA PRO A 48 -11.65 12.84 6.12
C PRO A 48 -11.94 11.40 6.58
N THR A 49 -11.76 10.45 5.67
CA THR A 49 -11.83 9.01 5.94
C THR A 49 -10.55 8.53 6.61
N VAL A 50 -10.67 7.77 7.69
CA VAL A 50 -9.56 7.13 8.40
C VAL A 50 -9.47 5.66 7.98
N VAL A 51 -8.32 5.23 7.46
CA VAL A 51 -8.13 3.87 6.97
C VAL A 51 -7.51 2.98 8.05
N VAL A 52 -8.10 1.81 8.27
CA VAL A 52 -7.54 0.74 9.11
C VAL A 52 -7.39 -0.53 8.28
N LYS A 53 -6.18 -1.07 8.22
CA LYS A 53 -5.86 -2.28 7.46
C LYS A 53 -5.98 -3.50 8.37
N MET A 54 -6.52 -4.59 7.83
CA MET A 54 -6.48 -5.92 8.43
C MET A 54 -5.44 -6.73 7.66
N ARG A 55 -4.29 -6.95 8.29
CA ARG A 55 -3.12 -7.63 7.72
C ARG A 55 -2.46 -8.45 8.81
N ASP A 56 -1.82 -9.56 8.47
CA ASP A 56 -1.06 -10.35 9.44
C ASP A 56 -1.90 -10.77 10.68
N MET A 57 -3.22 -10.95 10.52
CA MET A 57 -4.19 -11.20 11.62
C MET A 57 -4.28 -10.09 12.69
N GLN A 58 -3.98 -8.84 12.32
CA GLN A 58 -4.03 -7.68 13.20
C GLN A 58 -4.65 -6.45 12.50
N PHE A 59 -5.08 -5.48 13.30
CA PHE A 59 -5.44 -4.14 12.82
C PHE A 59 -4.20 -3.25 12.76
N ASP A 60 -4.04 -2.52 11.66
CA ASP A 60 -2.95 -1.58 11.42
C ASP A 60 -3.49 -0.24 10.91
N PRO A 61 -3.46 0.84 11.73
CA PRO A 61 -2.96 0.87 13.10
C PRO A 61 -3.92 0.17 14.10
N GLU A 62 -3.39 -0.27 15.24
CA GLU A 62 -4.19 -0.91 16.31
C GLU A 62 -5.19 0.06 16.97
N SER A 63 -4.92 1.36 16.90
CA SER A 63 -5.79 2.39 17.45
C SER A 63 -5.82 3.62 16.57
N VAL A 64 -7.01 4.21 16.45
CA VAL A 64 -7.25 5.47 15.74
C VAL A 64 -8.06 6.40 16.62
N SER A 65 -7.78 7.70 16.52
CA SER A 65 -8.63 8.74 17.09
C SER A 65 -9.39 9.41 15.97
N ILE A 66 -10.72 9.32 16.01
CA ILE A 66 -11.62 9.91 15.03
C ILE A 66 -12.55 10.92 15.71
N ARG A 67 -13.01 11.90 14.96
CA ARG A 67 -14.10 12.81 15.35
C ARG A 67 -15.42 12.23 14.88
N ALA A 68 -16.49 12.56 15.60
CA ALA A 68 -17.83 12.33 15.10
C ALA A 68 -18.03 13.15 13.83
N ASP A 69 -18.61 12.53 12.79
CA ASP A 69 -18.68 12.96 11.37
C ASP A 69 -17.65 12.30 10.43
N GLN A 70 -16.60 11.66 10.95
CA GLN A 70 -15.63 10.94 10.12
C GLN A 70 -16.09 9.52 9.78
N THR A 71 -15.54 9.00 8.68
CA THR A 71 -15.73 7.60 8.26
C THR A 71 -14.47 6.80 8.56
N VAL A 72 -14.62 5.57 9.07
CA VAL A 72 -13.52 4.60 9.15
C VAL A 72 -13.65 3.61 8.01
N ARG A 73 -12.60 3.47 7.20
CA ARG A 73 -12.51 2.49 6.11
C ARG A 73 -11.65 1.32 6.55
N TRP A 74 -12.26 0.15 6.69
CA TRP A 74 -11.59 -1.10 7.00
C TRP A 74 -11.16 -1.79 5.71
N VAL A 75 -9.91 -2.20 5.58
CA VAL A 75 -9.37 -2.82 4.36
C VAL A 75 -8.75 -4.17 4.69
N ASN A 76 -9.35 -5.26 4.20
CA ASN A 76 -8.72 -6.58 4.28
C ASN A 76 -7.59 -6.68 3.25
N GLN A 77 -6.35 -6.86 3.72
CA GLN A 77 -5.17 -7.07 2.89
C GLN A 77 -4.66 -8.51 2.92
N ASP A 78 -5.28 -9.36 3.73
CA ASP A 78 -4.98 -10.78 3.79
C ASP A 78 -5.82 -11.57 2.79
N GLN A 79 -5.38 -12.80 2.49
CA GLN A 79 -6.19 -13.77 1.74
C GLN A 79 -7.29 -14.40 2.59
N THR A 80 -7.14 -14.34 3.91
CA THR A 80 -8.11 -14.83 4.88
C THR A 80 -9.17 -13.77 5.10
N ASP A 81 -10.44 -14.19 5.12
CA ASP A 81 -11.54 -13.30 5.42
C ASP A 81 -11.48 -12.83 6.89
N HIS A 82 -11.69 -11.53 7.08
CA HIS A 82 -11.73 -10.88 8.39
C HIS A 82 -13.09 -10.21 8.60
N THR A 83 -13.43 -9.98 9.85
CA THR A 83 -14.64 -9.26 10.27
C THR A 83 -14.29 -8.15 11.26
N VAL A 84 -15.11 -7.12 11.32
CA VAL A 84 -15.02 -6.04 12.30
C VAL A 84 -16.30 -6.05 13.12
N VAL A 85 -16.16 -6.30 14.42
CA VAL A 85 -17.28 -6.35 15.36
C VAL A 85 -17.01 -5.39 16.52
N LYS A 86 -17.99 -4.51 16.82
CA LYS A 86 -17.90 -3.63 17.99
C LYS A 86 -18.22 -4.43 19.25
N VAL A 87 -17.29 -4.41 20.21
CA VAL A 87 -17.46 -5.07 21.52
C VAL A 87 -18.12 -4.14 22.55
N SER A 88 -17.78 -2.84 22.53
CA SER A 88 -18.31 -1.85 23.47
C SER A 88 -18.18 -0.42 22.94
N GLY A 89 -18.90 0.52 23.54
CA GLY A 89 -18.87 1.94 23.17
C GLY A 89 -20.27 2.57 23.08
N PRO A 90 -20.34 3.90 22.94
CA PRO A 90 -21.62 4.64 22.95
C PRO A 90 -22.42 4.57 21.65
N SER A 91 -21.79 4.20 20.52
CA SER A 91 -22.45 4.13 19.21
C SER A 91 -23.32 2.89 19.05
N GLU A 92 -24.09 2.82 17.97
CA GLU A 92 -24.82 1.61 17.55
C GLU A 92 -23.90 0.40 17.36
N ASP A 93 -24.45 -0.81 17.48
CA ASP A 93 -23.71 -2.07 17.25
C ASP A 93 -23.23 -2.17 15.81
N LEU A 94 -22.02 -2.71 15.64
CA LEU A 94 -21.37 -2.86 14.35
C LEU A 94 -20.95 -4.31 14.16
N ASP A 95 -21.34 -4.86 13.02
CA ASP A 95 -20.80 -6.08 12.44
C ASP A 95 -20.65 -5.85 10.94
N SER A 96 -19.42 -5.88 10.43
CA SER A 96 -19.16 -5.72 9.00
C SER A 96 -19.65 -6.91 8.15
N GLY A 97 -19.98 -8.04 8.79
CA GLY A 97 -20.00 -9.34 8.14
C GLY A 97 -18.61 -9.76 7.67
N ASP A 98 -18.52 -10.91 6.98
CA ASP A 98 -17.29 -11.37 6.32
C ASP A 98 -16.89 -10.32 5.27
N ALA A 99 -15.88 -9.51 5.58
CA ALA A 99 -15.32 -8.52 4.69
C ALA A 99 -14.45 -9.25 3.64
N GLY A 100 -15.10 -10.01 2.77
CA GLY A 100 -14.47 -10.68 1.64
C GLY A 100 -13.86 -9.65 0.70
N VAL A 101 -12.53 -9.51 0.71
CA VAL A 101 -11.64 -8.76 -0.20
C VAL A 101 -12.04 -7.29 -0.50
N ARG A 102 -13.05 -6.71 0.15
CA ARG A 102 -13.63 -5.41 -0.21
C ARG A 102 -13.72 -4.53 1.02
N SER A 103 -13.17 -3.33 0.87
CA SER A 103 -13.17 -2.31 1.91
C SER A 103 -14.58 -2.06 2.45
N TYR A 104 -14.69 -1.83 3.75
CA TYR A 104 -15.94 -1.51 4.44
C TYR A 104 -15.86 -0.12 5.08
N ASP A 105 -16.77 0.78 4.69
CA ASP A 105 -16.84 2.15 5.19
C ASP A 105 -17.88 2.24 6.31
N GLN A 106 -17.42 2.66 7.49
CA GLN A 106 -18.25 2.86 8.68
C GLN A 106 -18.31 4.36 9.02
N PRO A 107 -19.47 5.01 8.83
CA PRO A 107 -19.65 6.37 9.33
C PRO A 107 -19.71 6.37 10.86
N PHE A 108 -19.02 7.31 11.49
CA PHE A 108 -19.08 7.51 12.93
C PHE A 108 -20.01 8.67 13.27
N LEU A 109 -21.25 8.33 13.61
CA LEU A 109 -22.24 9.29 14.08
C LEU A 109 -22.17 9.34 15.63
N ALA A 110 -22.11 10.56 16.19
CA ALA A 110 -22.20 10.78 17.64
C ALA A 110 -23.58 10.45 18.19
#